data_AF-A0AAE1M3S8-F1
#
_entry.id   AF-A0AAE1M3S8-F1
#
_cell.length_a   1.000
_cell.length_b   1.000
_cell.length_c   1.000
_cell.angle_alpha   90.00
_cell.angle_beta   90.00
_cell.angle_gamma   90.00
#
_symmetry.space_group_name_H-M   'P 1'
#
loop_
_entity.id
_entity.type
_entity.pdbx_description
1 polymer ?
#
loop_
_entity_poly.entity_id
_entity_poly.type
_entity_poly.pdbx_seq_one_letter_code
_entity_poly.pdbx_strand_id
1 'polypeptide(L)'
;MRVDYEPVQKKWEAAHAAWRAEKKRRDNEAFKLSRTPSERAALDPERFLAMYFLTDGRPDATKVRKALALHNVQNVRKFEKMAKKTVPGLYTWNGPDRFASNVYIGWDIDEVVDLGMRTSKDEEKANKAQQKALWEQQLERHREYVAQARVGEPSKGPKKHPEGFSLDRCKGSYVIHCKETTEEYLSILKGHTLTMDIWSRDETTLCAAFDFGILEGTMILGMTEDLLKDDPFESDQDLEARFSDEDVDEIDPEEEIRRFQISANRRKRKATEAELAELAAKRQAKEMRRAAEPVPEFLQRRVYFRLRSRLTAVGDINPAPEAGHLDFRSDDCVEFSGRVYLLSWIGKNVWFRGHKVSDTPRVEPEDWSSFPIKSGFKYIQSDVKNL
;
A
#
# COMPACT_ATOMS: atom_id res chain seq x y z
N MET A 1 -6.94 -56.43 27.19
CA MET A 1 -6.98 -56.78 25.75
C MET A 1 -6.09 -55.79 25.01
N ARG A 2 -5.02 -56.24 24.35
CA ARG A 2 -4.28 -55.40 23.40
C ARG A 2 -5.01 -55.47 22.07
N VAL A 3 -5.47 -54.33 21.56
CA VAL A 3 -6.06 -54.24 20.23
C VAL A 3 -4.96 -54.55 19.21
N ASP A 4 -5.21 -55.50 18.32
CA ASP A 4 -4.30 -55.81 17.22
C ASP A 4 -4.45 -54.73 16.13
N TYR A 5 -3.44 -53.88 16.02
CA TYR A 5 -3.42 -52.76 15.09
C TYR A 5 -2.88 -53.14 13.70
N GLU A 6 -2.34 -54.35 13.52
CA GLU A 6 -1.76 -54.76 12.24
C GLU A 6 -2.73 -54.65 11.04
N PRO A 7 -4.00 -55.11 11.15
CA PRO A 7 -4.91 -55.05 10.01
C PRO A 7 -5.28 -53.62 9.61
N VAL A 8 -5.39 -52.72 10.60
CA VAL A 8 -5.69 -51.31 10.39
C VAL A 8 -4.50 -50.60 9.75
N GLN A 9 -3.29 -50.90 10.21
CA GLN A 9 -2.06 -50.36 9.63
C GLN A 9 -1.88 -50.78 8.16
N LYS A 10 -2.04 -52.07 7.84
CA LYS A 10 -1.95 -52.57 6.45
C LYS A 10 -2.95 -51.89 5.52
N LYS A 11 -4.19 -51.69 5.99
CA LYS A 11 -5.23 -50.97 5.23
C LYS A 11 -4.87 -49.52 4.98
N TRP A 12 -4.33 -48.83 5.99
CA TRP A 12 -3.87 -47.45 5.85
C TRP A 12 -2.69 -47.33 4.88
N GLU A 13 -1.69 -48.22 4.97
CA GLU A 13 -0.54 -48.24 4.08
C GLU A 13 -0.94 -48.47 2.62
N ALA A 14 -1.86 -49.41 2.36
CA ALA A 14 -2.41 -49.67 1.04
C ALA A 14 -3.19 -48.46 0.48
N ALA A 15 -4.03 -47.84 1.31
CA ALA A 15 -4.77 -46.63 0.93
C ALA A 15 -3.82 -45.46 0.63
N HIS A 16 -2.80 -45.28 1.45
CA HIS A 16 -1.78 -44.25 1.24
C HIS A 16 -0.95 -44.50 -0.02
N ALA A 17 -0.61 -45.75 -0.33
CA ALA A 17 0.07 -46.12 -1.57
C ALA A 17 -0.81 -45.85 -2.81
N ALA A 18 -2.09 -46.24 -2.77
CA ALA A 18 -3.04 -45.97 -3.85
C ALA A 18 -3.25 -44.45 -4.06
N TRP A 19 -3.37 -43.69 -2.98
CA TRP A 19 -3.47 -42.22 -3.04
C TRP A 19 -2.21 -41.60 -3.66
N ARG A 20 -1.01 -42.03 -3.25
CA ARG A 20 0.25 -41.55 -3.87
C ARG A 20 0.34 -41.89 -5.35
N ALA A 21 -0.10 -43.08 -5.76
CA ALA A 21 -0.10 -43.50 -7.15
C ALA A 21 -1.06 -42.66 -8.00
N GLU A 22 -2.28 -42.43 -7.51
CA GLU A 22 -3.27 -41.59 -8.20
C GLU A 22 -2.82 -40.13 -8.25
N LYS A 23 -2.27 -39.59 -7.15
CA LYS A 23 -1.68 -38.26 -7.14
C LYS A 23 -0.56 -38.14 -8.19
N LYS A 24 0.38 -39.09 -8.22
CA LYS A 24 1.45 -39.14 -9.22
C LYS A 24 0.90 -39.23 -10.65
N ARG A 25 -0.20 -39.96 -10.88
CA ARG A 25 -0.87 -40.04 -12.19
C ARG A 25 -1.38 -38.67 -12.62
N ARG A 26 -2.09 -37.96 -11.72
CA ARG A 26 -2.62 -36.62 -11.98
C ARG A 26 -1.50 -35.60 -12.22
N ASP A 27 -0.46 -35.61 -11.40
CA ASP A 27 0.68 -34.70 -11.55
C ASP A 27 1.40 -34.93 -12.89
N ASN A 28 1.54 -36.18 -13.31
CA ASN A 28 2.10 -36.53 -14.63
C ASN A 28 1.22 -36.06 -15.79
N GLU A 29 -0.09 -36.18 -15.66
CA GLU A 29 -1.05 -35.73 -16.67
C GLU A 29 -1.05 -34.20 -16.78
N ALA A 30 -1.09 -33.50 -15.64
CA ALA A 30 -0.98 -32.04 -15.57
C ALA A 30 0.33 -31.55 -16.20
N PHE A 31 1.46 -32.20 -15.90
CA PHE A 31 2.75 -31.84 -16.49
C PHE A 31 2.75 -32.03 -18.02
N LYS A 32 2.12 -33.10 -18.54
CA LYS A 32 2.01 -33.31 -19.99
C LYS A 32 1.12 -32.27 -20.68
N LEU A 33 0.05 -31.85 -20.02
CA LEU A 33 -0.90 -30.87 -20.55
C LEU A 33 -0.40 -29.43 -20.48
N SER A 34 0.60 -29.16 -19.64
CA SER A 34 1.23 -27.83 -19.53
C SER A 34 1.86 -27.37 -20.85
N ARG A 35 1.59 -26.12 -21.21
CA ARG A 35 1.97 -25.51 -22.48
C ARG A 35 3.22 -24.66 -22.36
N THR A 36 3.48 -24.08 -21.18
CA THR A 36 4.57 -23.13 -20.98
C THR A 36 5.67 -23.67 -20.08
N PRO A 37 6.92 -23.20 -20.25
CA PRO A 37 8.01 -23.48 -19.31
C PRO A 37 7.67 -23.12 -17.85
N SER A 38 6.95 -22.01 -17.66
CA SER A 38 6.51 -21.54 -16.33
C SER A 38 5.58 -22.54 -15.65
N GLU A 39 4.56 -23.03 -16.36
CA GLU A 39 3.63 -24.05 -15.83
C GLU A 39 4.36 -25.34 -15.46
N ARG A 40 5.31 -25.79 -16.29
CA ARG A 40 6.12 -26.98 -16.01
C ARG A 40 6.97 -26.83 -14.77
N ALA A 41 7.65 -25.69 -14.65
CA ALA A 41 8.47 -25.36 -13.49
C ALA A 41 7.62 -25.25 -12.21
N ALA A 42 6.39 -24.73 -12.30
CA ALA A 42 5.48 -24.65 -11.16
C ALA A 42 4.93 -26.01 -10.70
N LEU A 43 4.68 -26.92 -11.65
CA LEU A 43 4.16 -28.27 -11.35
C LEU A 43 5.25 -29.21 -10.82
N ASP A 44 6.38 -29.30 -11.51
CA ASP A 44 7.48 -30.20 -11.17
C ASP A 44 8.83 -29.57 -11.57
N PRO A 45 9.46 -28.81 -10.66
CA PRO A 45 10.74 -28.15 -10.90
C PRO A 45 11.87 -29.08 -11.34
N GLU A 46 11.93 -30.30 -10.78
CA GLU A 46 13.01 -31.25 -11.07
C GLU A 46 12.86 -31.80 -12.48
N ARG A 47 11.63 -32.20 -12.84
CA ARG A 47 11.33 -32.67 -14.18
C ARG A 47 11.46 -31.58 -15.23
N PHE A 48 11.12 -30.33 -14.88
CA PHE A 48 11.39 -29.18 -15.72
C PHE A 48 12.90 -29.05 -16.02
N LEU A 49 13.75 -29.04 -14.99
CA LEU A 49 15.20 -28.94 -15.17
C LEU A 49 15.75 -30.08 -16.04
N ALA A 50 15.30 -31.31 -15.78
CA ALA A 50 15.69 -32.46 -16.58
C ALA A 50 15.24 -32.36 -18.04
N MET A 51 14.03 -31.85 -18.29
CA MET A 51 13.49 -31.70 -19.63
C MET A 51 14.24 -30.63 -20.44
N TYR A 52 14.54 -29.49 -19.83
CA TYR A 52 15.04 -28.31 -20.54
C TYR A 52 16.56 -28.17 -20.52
N PHE A 53 17.24 -28.71 -19.51
CA PHE A 53 18.67 -28.43 -19.30
C PHE A 53 19.55 -29.68 -19.14
N LEU A 54 18.97 -30.89 -19.14
CA LEU A 54 19.73 -32.14 -19.06
C LEU A 54 19.49 -33.04 -20.27
N THR A 55 20.53 -33.74 -20.70
CA THR A 55 20.46 -34.90 -21.60
C THR A 55 21.24 -36.02 -20.95
N ASP A 56 20.61 -37.19 -20.77
CA ASP A 56 21.18 -38.34 -20.05
C ASP A 56 21.73 -37.98 -18.65
N GLY A 57 21.03 -37.07 -17.97
CA GLY A 57 21.40 -36.60 -16.62
C GLY A 57 22.57 -35.63 -16.58
N ARG A 58 23.10 -35.19 -17.73
CA ARG A 58 24.20 -34.22 -17.82
C ARG A 58 23.71 -32.87 -18.35
N PRO A 59 24.28 -31.74 -17.89
CA PRO A 59 24.00 -30.42 -18.45
C PRO A 59 24.14 -30.39 -19.97
N ASP A 60 23.11 -29.90 -20.65
CA ASP A 60 23.07 -29.82 -22.11
C ASP A 60 22.61 -28.42 -22.57
N ALA A 61 23.58 -27.59 -22.92
CA ALA A 61 23.35 -26.23 -23.41
C ALA A 61 22.70 -26.15 -24.80
N THR A 62 22.62 -27.27 -25.52
CA THR A 62 22.05 -27.28 -26.87
C THR A 62 20.51 -27.28 -26.87
N LYS A 63 19.88 -27.77 -25.77
CA LYS A 63 18.43 -27.85 -25.63
C LYS A 63 17.76 -26.48 -25.51
N VAL A 64 18.33 -25.61 -24.68
CA VAL A 64 17.83 -24.26 -24.42
C VAL A 64 18.98 -23.31 -24.65
N ARG A 65 18.99 -22.69 -25.85
CA ARG A 65 20.06 -21.77 -26.25
C ARG A 65 19.84 -20.34 -25.79
N LYS A 66 18.61 -20.00 -25.42
CA LYS A 66 18.22 -18.66 -24.96
C LYS A 66 17.70 -18.74 -23.54
N ALA A 67 17.94 -17.69 -22.76
CA ALA A 67 17.40 -17.60 -21.41
C ALA A 67 15.87 -17.69 -21.42
N LEU A 68 15.31 -18.31 -20.38
CA LEU A 68 13.88 -18.46 -20.16
C LEU A 68 13.43 -17.58 -18.99
N ALA A 69 12.30 -16.92 -19.15
CA ALA A 69 11.57 -16.28 -18.05
C ALA A 69 10.52 -17.27 -17.51
N LEU A 70 10.60 -17.56 -16.21
CA LEU A 70 9.67 -18.39 -15.47
C LEU A 70 8.85 -17.49 -14.55
N HIS A 71 7.54 -17.46 -14.75
CA HIS A 71 6.63 -16.65 -13.95
C HIS A 71 5.96 -17.49 -12.87
N ASN A 72 5.62 -16.87 -11.74
CA ASN A 72 4.89 -17.48 -10.62
C ASN A 72 5.59 -18.73 -10.04
N VAL A 73 6.93 -18.71 -9.98
CA VAL A 73 7.72 -19.80 -9.40
C VAL A 73 7.52 -19.83 -7.89
N GLN A 74 6.98 -20.93 -7.40
CA GLN A 74 6.77 -21.16 -5.98
C GLN A 74 8.12 -21.31 -5.26
N ASN A 75 8.33 -20.53 -4.19
CA ASN A 75 9.54 -20.56 -3.38
C ASN A 75 10.83 -20.44 -4.23
N VAL A 76 11.01 -19.27 -4.85
CA VAL A 76 12.16 -18.91 -5.71
C VAL A 76 13.49 -19.37 -5.12
N ARG A 77 13.75 -19.12 -3.83
CA ARG A 77 15.01 -19.51 -3.17
C ARG A 77 15.26 -21.02 -3.19
N LYS A 78 14.21 -21.83 -3.00
CA LYS A 78 14.32 -23.29 -3.07
C LYS A 78 14.58 -23.73 -4.52
N PHE A 79 13.88 -23.12 -5.48
CA PHE A 79 14.08 -23.39 -6.90
C PHE A 79 15.52 -23.09 -7.36
N GLU A 80 16.06 -21.91 -7.03
CA GLU A 80 17.43 -21.53 -7.41
C GLU A 80 18.48 -22.48 -6.82
N LYS A 81 18.34 -22.87 -5.55
CA LYS A 81 19.21 -23.85 -4.91
C LYS A 81 19.15 -25.21 -5.61
N MET A 82 17.95 -25.64 -6.00
CA MET A 82 17.75 -26.88 -6.74
C MET A 82 18.39 -26.81 -8.13
N ALA A 83 18.14 -25.74 -8.89
CA ALA A 83 18.71 -25.55 -10.23
C ALA A 83 20.25 -25.60 -10.20
N LYS A 84 20.88 -24.86 -9.28
CA LYS A 84 22.35 -24.86 -9.11
C LYS A 84 22.92 -26.22 -8.74
N LYS A 85 22.19 -27.01 -7.95
CA LYS A 85 22.62 -28.36 -7.53
C LYS A 85 22.46 -29.37 -8.67
N THR A 86 21.36 -29.30 -9.40
CA THR A 86 20.98 -30.31 -10.40
C THR A 86 21.67 -30.07 -11.75
N VAL A 87 21.93 -28.81 -12.12
CA VAL A 87 22.50 -28.45 -13.42
C VAL A 87 23.71 -27.52 -13.22
N PRO A 88 24.93 -28.07 -13.08
CA PRO A 88 26.15 -27.26 -13.02
C PRO A 88 26.31 -26.34 -14.23
N GLY A 89 26.68 -25.08 -14.00
CA GLY A 89 26.87 -24.08 -15.05
C GLY A 89 25.60 -23.32 -15.45
N LEU A 90 24.44 -23.63 -14.85
CA LEU A 90 23.19 -22.92 -15.11
C LEU A 90 23.07 -21.69 -14.19
N TYR A 91 22.79 -20.52 -14.78
CA TYR A 91 22.56 -19.29 -14.06
C TYR A 91 21.08 -19.08 -13.78
N THR A 92 20.77 -18.58 -12.58
CA THR A 92 19.43 -18.19 -12.16
C THR A 92 19.46 -16.81 -11.54
N TRP A 93 18.45 -16.00 -11.83
CA TRP A 93 18.26 -14.70 -11.22
C TRP A 93 16.78 -14.43 -10.97
N ASN A 94 16.47 -13.81 -9.84
CA ASN A 94 15.10 -13.47 -9.43
C ASN A 94 14.62 -12.09 -9.88
N GLY A 95 15.39 -11.41 -10.74
CA GLY A 95 15.04 -10.08 -11.26
C GLY A 95 15.25 -8.95 -10.26
N PRO A 96 14.95 -7.71 -10.67
CA PRO A 96 15.08 -6.52 -9.81
C PRO A 96 13.88 -6.36 -8.85
N ASP A 97 12.69 -6.84 -9.22
CA ASP A 97 11.50 -6.79 -8.38
C ASP A 97 11.52 -7.94 -7.36
N ARG A 98 11.72 -7.60 -6.08
CA ARG A 98 11.81 -8.57 -4.99
C ARG A 98 10.47 -9.20 -4.61
N PHE A 99 9.35 -8.61 -5.05
CA PHE A 99 8.01 -9.12 -4.79
C PHE A 99 7.49 -10.00 -5.93
N ALA A 100 8.06 -9.84 -7.13
CA ALA A 100 7.76 -10.71 -8.25
C ALA A 100 8.27 -12.14 -7.98
N SER A 101 7.41 -13.13 -8.24
CA SER A 101 7.78 -14.55 -8.20
C SER A 101 8.39 -15.02 -9.54
N ASN A 102 9.15 -14.14 -10.20
CA ASN A 102 9.76 -14.41 -11.49
C ASN A 102 11.17 -14.99 -11.29
N VAL A 103 11.55 -15.96 -12.11
CA VAL A 103 12.92 -16.52 -12.17
C VAL A 103 13.37 -16.56 -13.62
N TYR A 104 14.52 -15.96 -13.87
CA TYR A 104 15.20 -15.98 -15.16
C TYR A 104 16.31 -17.02 -15.10
N ILE A 105 16.37 -17.90 -16.11
CA ILE A 105 17.26 -19.07 -16.11
C ILE A 105 17.90 -19.30 -17.48
N GLY A 106 19.19 -19.58 -17.51
CA GLY A 106 19.94 -19.72 -18.77
C GLY A 106 21.43 -20.06 -18.56
N TRP A 107 22.15 -20.27 -19.66
CA TRP A 107 23.58 -20.65 -19.64
C TRP A 107 24.52 -19.45 -19.64
N ASP A 108 24.03 -18.27 -19.98
CA ASP A 108 24.77 -17.02 -20.03
C ASP A 108 24.17 -16.06 -18.99
N ILE A 109 25.03 -15.55 -18.10
CA ILE A 109 24.62 -14.66 -17.02
C ILE A 109 24.12 -13.31 -17.54
N ASP A 110 24.77 -12.77 -18.57
CA ASP A 110 24.42 -11.47 -19.16
C ASP A 110 23.07 -11.59 -19.88
N GLU A 111 22.83 -12.69 -20.60
CA GLU A 111 21.52 -12.95 -21.23
C GLU A 111 20.39 -13.08 -20.19
N VAL A 112 20.66 -13.76 -19.07
CA VAL A 112 19.70 -13.93 -17.96
C VAL A 112 19.35 -12.58 -17.33
N VAL A 113 20.35 -11.74 -17.06
CA VAL A 113 20.16 -10.41 -16.49
C VAL A 113 19.44 -9.49 -17.47
N ASP A 114 19.85 -9.47 -18.74
CA ASP A 114 19.21 -8.65 -19.78
C ASP A 114 17.75 -9.04 -20.02
N LEU A 115 17.43 -10.33 -19.97
CA LEU A 115 16.06 -10.80 -20.06
C LEU A 115 15.24 -10.32 -18.86
N GLY A 116 15.78 -10.43 -17.65
CA GLY A 116 15.07 -9.99 -16.45
C GLY A 116 14.86 -8.48 -16.36
N MET A 117 15.84 -7.69 -16.78
CA MET A 117 15.72 -6.23 -16.83
C MET A 117 14.70 -5.78 -17.88
N ARG A 118 14.67 -6.40 -19.07
CA ARG A 118 13.67 -6.09 -20.11
C ARG A 118 12.26 -6.48 -19.68
N THR A 119 12.10 -7.70 -19.17
CA THR A 119 10.80 -8.20 -18.69
C THR A 119 10.25 -7.31 -17.59
N SER A 120 11.08 -6.92 -16.61
CA SER A 120 10.65 -6.02 -15.53
C SER A 120 10.24 -4.64 -16.03
N LYS A 121 10.97 -4.05 -17.01
CA LYS A 121 10.57 -2.77 -17.62
C LYS A 121 9.24 -2.87 -18.38
N ASP A 122 9.04 -3.96 -19.11
CA ASP A 122 7.80 -4.19 -19.86
C ASP A 122 6.61 -4.42 -18.91
N GLU A 123 6.81 -5.19 -17.83
CA GLU A 123 5.83 -5.40 -16.76
C GLU A 123 5.49 -4.10 -16.04
N GLU A 124 6.49 -3.28 -15.68
CA GLU A 124 6.28 -1.97 -15.05
C GLU A 124 5.46 -1.05 -15.96
N LYS A 125 5.81 -0.99 -17.26
CA LYS A 125 5.07 -0.19 -18.24
C LYS A 125 3.63 -0.69 -18.39
N ALA A 126 3.42 -2.00 -18.47
CA ALA A 126 2.10 -2.60 -18.55
C ALA A 126 1.27 -2.32 -17.30
N ASN A 127 1.86 -2.45 -16.11
CA ASN A 127 1.20 -2.17 -14.83
C ASN A 127 0.83 -0.68 -14.72
N LYS A 128 1.72 0.25 -15.08
CA LYS A 128 1.41 1.69 -15.15
C LYS A 128 0.27 1.99 -16.12
N ALA A 129 0.26 1.36 -17.29
CA ALA A 129 -0.80 1.54 -18.28
C ALA A 129 -2.14 1.01 -17.76
N GLN A 130 -2.14 -0.17 -17.11
CA GLN A 130 -3.32 -0.75 -16.49
C GLN A 130 -3.85 0.13 -15.35
N GLN A 131 -2.96 0.63 -14.48
CA GLN A 131 -3.34 1.48 -13.36
C GLN A 131 -3.92 2.82 -13.85
N LYS A 132 -3.32 3.40 -14.89
CA LYS A 132 -3.86 4.61 -15.55
C LYS A 132 -5.24 4.36 -16.15
N ALA A 133 -5.44 3.23 -16.83
CA ALA A 133 -6.74 2.88 -17.42
C ALA A 133 -7.81 2.65 -16.34
N LEU A 134 -7.45 1.96 -15.25
CA LEU A 134 -8.32 1.75 -14.10
C LEU A 134 -8.68 3.08 -13.43
N TRP A 135 -7.71 3.97 -13.26
CA TRP A 135 -7.95 5.30 -12.71
C TRP A 135 -8.89 6.14 -13.57
N GLU A 136 -8.71 6.14 -14.90
CA GLU A 136 -9.62 6.84 -15.81
C GLU A 136 -11.05 6.28 -15.72
N GLN A 137 -11.20 4.96 -15.60
CA GLN A 137 -12.50 4.33 -15.38
C GLN A 137 -13.15 4.80 -14.07
N GLN A 138 -12.38 4.92 -12.98
CA GLN A 138 -12.90 5.43 -11.71
C GLN A 138 -13.27 6.92 -11.78
N LEU A 139 -12.48 7.73 -12.50
CA LEU A 139 -12.82 9.14 -12.74
C LEU A 139 -14.08 9.29 -13.58
N GLU A 140 -14.33 8.40 -14.54
CA GLU A 140 -15.59 8.43 -15.30
C GLU A 140 -16.80 8.19 -14.39
N ARG A 141 -16.71 7.25 -13.44
CA ARG A 141 -17.76 7.04 -12.43
C ARG A 141 -18.00 8.28 -11.57
N HIS A 142 -16.94 9.00 -11.22
CA HIS A 142 -17.06 10.27 -10.51
C HIS A 142 -17.75 11.34 -11.38
N ARG A 143 -17.39 11.45 -12.67
CA ARG A 143 -18.02 12.38 -13.62
C ARG A 143 -19.51 12.07 -13.79
N GLU A 144 -19.87 10.80 -13.93
CA GLU A 144 -21.26 10.33 -13.98
C GLU A 144 -22.03 10.71 -12.70
N TYR A 145 -21.44 10.46 -11.53
CA TYR A 145 -22.02 10.84 -10.24
C TYR A 145 -22.26 12.35 -10.15
N VAL A 146 -21.27 13.18 -10.48
CA VAL A 146 -21.39 14.64 -10.47
C VAL A 146 -22.44 15.12 -11.48
N ALA A 147 -22.51 14.50 -12.67
CA ALA A 147 -23.52 14.84 -13.67
C ALA A 147 -24.94 14.52 -13.19
N GLN A 148 -25.16 13.33 -12.58
CA GLN A 148 -26.45 12.94 -12.02
C GLN A 148 -26.87 13.88 -10.88
N ALA A 149 -25.94 14.26 -10.01
CA ALA A 149 -26.18 15.21 -8.93
C ALA A 149 -26.59 16.60 -9.44
N ARG A 150 -26.20 16.98 -10.66
CA ARG A 150 -26.57 18.26 -11.30
C ARG A 150 -27.91 18.22 -12.04
N VAL A 151 -28.36 17.04 -12.48
CA VAL A 151 -29.58 16.87 -13.30
C VAL A 151 -30.81 16.55 -12.43
N GLY A 152 -30.62 16.03 -11.20
CA GLY A 152 -31.73 15.66 -10.32
C GLY A 152 -32.58 16.83 -9.78
N GLU A 153 -33.89 16.74 -9.98
CA GLU A 153 -34.94 17.42 -9.20
C GLU A 153 -34.78 17.17 -7.67
N PRO A 154 -35.32 18.04 -6.78
CA PRO A 154 -34.91 18.22 -5.37
C PRO A 154 -35.20 17.06 -4.38
N SER A 155 -35.33 15.83 -4.86
CA SER A 155 -35.45 14.64 -4.02
C SER A 155 -34.31 13.65 -4.34
N LYS A 156 -33.25 13.68 -3.51
CA LYS A 156 -32.12 12.72 -3.40
C LYS A 156 -30.81 13.02 -4.15
N GLY A 157 -30.63 14.20 -4.74
CA GLY A 157 -29.28 14.75 -4.96
C GLY A 157 -28.78 15.48 -3.70
N PRO A 158 -27.50 15.91 -3.62
CA PRO A 158 -27.08 16.86 -2.60
C PRO A 158 -27.93 18.11 -2.81
N LYS A 159 -28.99 18.25 -2.00
CA LYS A 159 -29.79 19.47 -1.98
C LYS A 159 -28.78 20.61 -1.86
N LYS A 160 -28.91 21.65 -2.66
CA LYS A 160 -28.30 22.94 -2.33
C LYS A 160 -28.89 23.34 -0.99
N HIS A 161 -28.29 22.85 0.09
CA HIS A 161 -28.57 23.30 1.43
C HIS A 161 -28.10 24.75 1.45
N PRO A 162 -28.96 25.71 1.83
CA PRO A 162 -28.54 27.11 1.99
C PRO A 162 -27.49 27.27 3.10
N GLU A 163 -27.28 26.22 3.91
CA GLU A 163 -26.29 26.10 4.96
C GLU A 163 -25.03 25.43 4.37
N GLY A 164 -23.87 26.07 4.53
CA GLY A 164 -22.61 25.76 3.83
C GLY A 164 -22.02 24.36 4.07
N PHE A 165 -20.74 24.32 4.47
CA PHE A 165 -20.06 23.06 4.73
C PHE A 165 -20.66 22.34 5.94
N SER A 166 -20.84 21.02 5.84
CA SER A 166 -21.32 20.17 6.94
C SER A 166 -20.68 18.79 6.86
N LEU A 167 -20.30 18.25 8.02
CA LEU A 167 -19.63 16.97 8.13
C LEU A 167 -20.49 15.84 7.51
N ASP A 168 -21.82 15.87 7.69
CA ASP A 168 -22.74 14.87 7.13
C ASP A 168 -22.63 14.70 5.60
N ARG A 169 -22.23 15.77 4.89
CA ARG A 169 -22.08 15.76 3.42
C ARG A 169 -20.87 14.97 2.95
N CYS A 170 -19.91 14.73 3.85
CA CYS A 170 -18.73 13.91 3.60
C CYS A 170 -19.05 12.42 3.49
N LYS A 171 -20.25 11.97 3.87
CA LYS A 171 -20.65 10.56 3.79
C LYS A 171 -20.74 10.07 2.36
N GLY A 172 -20.35 8.82 2.13
CA GLY A 172 -20.42 8.16 0.83
C GLY A 172 -19.17 7.38 0.47
N SER A 173 -19.13 6.86 -0.76
CA SER A 173 -17.97 6.16 -1.29
C SER A 173 -17.09 7.10 -2.11
N TYR A 174 -15.78 7.00 -1.89
CA TYR A 174 -14.75 7.72 -2.61
C TYR A 174 -13.77 6.74 -3.26
N VAL A 175 -13.33 7.07 -4.47
CA VAL A 175 -12.15 6.46 -5.08
C VAL A 175 -10.94 7.32 -4.71
N ILE A 176 -9.86 6.66 -4.31
CA ILE A 176 -8.67 7.32 -3.78
C ILE A 176 -7.52 7.24 -4.79
N HIS A 177 -6.75 8.30 -4.88
CA HIS A 177 -5.48 8.32 -5.60
C HIS A 177 -4.36 8.77 -4.65
N CYS A 178 -3.40 7.89 -4.41
CA CYS A 178 -2.21 8.14 -3.59
C CYS A 178 -0.99 7.71 -4.41
N LYS A 179 -0.10 8.66 -4.72
CA LYS A 179 1.01 8.42 -5.67
C LYS A 179 2.08 7.53 -5.06
N GLU A 180 2.34 7.74 -3.77
CA GLU A 180 3.34 7.07 -2.95
C GLU A 180 3.04 5.57 -2.85
N THR A 181 1.77 5.17 -2.78
CA THR A 181 1.38 3.75 -2.81
C THR A 181 1.31 3.20 -4.23
N THR A 182 0.74 3.97 -5.16
CA THR A 182 0.48 3.48 -6.52
C THR A 182 1.72 3.38 -7.40
N GLU A 183 2.81 4.13 -7.14
CA GLU A 183 4.05 4.04 -7.92
C GLU A 183 5.08 3.07 -7.33
N GLU A 184 5.22 3.02 -6.01
CA GLU A 184 6.25 2.19 -5.35
C GLU A 184 5.84 0.71 -5.24
N TYR A 185 4.53 0.43 -5.25
CA TYR A 185 3.98 -0.91 -5.02
C TYR A 185 3.18 -1.45 -6.22
N LEU A 186 3.49 -0.98 -7.43
CA LEU A 186 2.80 -1.32 -8.69
C LEU A 186 2.61 -2.84 -8.93
N SER A 187 3.58 -3.66 -8.53
CA SER A 187 3.50 -5.11 -8.75
C SER A 187 2.53 -5.80 -7.79
N ILE A 188 2.34 -5.25 -6.58
CA ILE A 188 1.41 -5.77 -5.57
C ILE A 188 0.00 -5.25 -5.83
N LEU A 189 -0.14 -3.99 -6.23
CA LEU A 189 -1.43 -3.31 -6.40
C LEU A 189 -2.04 -3.49 -7.79
N LYS A 190 -1.60 -4.48 -8.55
CA LYS A 190 -2.02 -4.67 -9.94
C LYS A 190 -3.53 -4.84 -10.06
N GLY A 191 -4.20 -3.84 -10.66
CA GLY A 191 -5.65 -3.85 -10.85
C GLY A 191 -6.45 -3.55 -9.57
N HIS A 192 -5.77 -3.14 -8.50
CA HIS A 192 -6.41 -2.76 -7.24
C HIS A 192 -6.86 -1.30 -7.28
N THR A 193 -8.08 -1.04 -6.80
CA THR A 193 -8.64 0.32 -6.70
C THR A 193 -8.60 0.74 -5.25
N LEU A 194 -7.98 1.89 -4.97
CA LEU A 194 -7.95 2.44 -3.62
C LEU A 194 -9.30 3.11 -3.33
N THR A 195 -9.82 2.91 -2.12
CA THR A 195 -11.17 3.35 -1.75
C THR A 195 -11.24 3.91 -0.35
N MET A 196 -12.25 4.74 -0.11
CA MET A 196 -12.63 5.16 1.24
C MET A 196 -14.16 5.30 1.31
N ASP A 197 -14.77 4.68 2.31
CA ASP A 197 -16.21 4.67 2.52
C ASP A 197 -16.52 5.34 3.87
N ILE A 198 -17.12 6.53 3.82
CA ILE A 198 -17.40 7.37 4.99
C ILE A 198 -18.84 7.15 5.47
N TRP A 199 -18.98 6.81 6.76
CA TRP A 199 -20.22 6.53 7.48
C TRP A 199 -20.43 7.50 8.65
N SER A 200 -21.69 7.61 9.09
CA SER A 200 -22.01 8.23 10.38
C SER A 200 -21.53 7.33 11.52
N ARG A 201 -20.84 7.92 12.50
CA ARG A 201 -20.53 7.27 13.77
C ARG A 201 -21.46 7.78 14.87
N ASP A 202 -21.50 9.10 15.04
CA ASP A 202 -22.39 9.82 15.97
C ASP A 202 -22.78 11.19 15.39
N GLU A 203 -23.36 12.08 16.20
CA GLU A 203 -23.82 13.41 15.78
C GLU A 203 -22.69 14.38 15.40
N THR A 204 -21.47 14.12 15.89
CA THR A 204 -20.32 15.04 15.83
C THR A 204 -19.12 14.47 15.08
N THR A 205 -19.07 13.14 14.90
CA THR A 205 -17.97 12.43 14.24
C THR A 205 -18.46 11.46 13.18
N LEU A 206 -17.58 11.19 12.21
CA LEU A 206 -17.77 10.16 11.20
C LEU A 206 -16.72 9.07 11.38
N CYS A 207 -16.99 7.90 10.81
CA CYS A 207 -16.02 6.84 10.66
C CYS A 207 -15.86 6.49 9.19
N ALA A 208 -14.69 6.01 8.77
CA ALA A 208 -14.49 5.56 7.41
C ALA A 208 -13.68 4.27 7.35
N ALA A 209 -14.10 3.35 6.49
CA ALA A 209 -13.27 2.26 6.04
C ALA A 209 -12.37 2.78 4.91
N PHE A 210 -11.07 2.56 4.98
CA PHE A 210 -10.16 2.92 3.89
C PHE A 210 -9.32 1.73 3.44
N ASP A 211 -9.01 1.73 2.15
CA ASP A 211 -8.12 0.78 1.49
C ASP A 211 -7.17 1.59 0.58
N PHE A 212 -5.92 1.76 1.04
CA PHE A 212 -4.82 2.37 0.31
C PHE A 212 -3.90 1.30 -0.32
N GLY A 213 -4.42 0.08 -0.47
CA GLY A 213 -3.81 -1.04 -1.17
C GLY A 213 -2.88 -1.84 -0.29
N ILE A 214 -1.78 -1.24 0.15
CA ILE A 214 -0.85 -1.88 1.09
C ILE A 214 -1.27 -1.73 2.55
N LEU A 215 -2.14 -0.76 2.82
CA LEU A 215 -2.72 -0.49 4.11
C LEU A 215 -4.23 -0.39 3.99
N GLU A 216 -4.92 -1.03 4.91
CA GLU A 216 -6.35 -0.90 5.10
C GLU A 216 -6.64 -0.65 6.58
N GLY A 217 -7.80 -0.06 6.86
CA GLY A 217 -8.24 0.10 8.24
C GLY A 217 -9.39 1.08 8.40
N THR A 218 -9.42 1.69 9.58
CA THR A 218 -10.51 2.56 10.03
C THR A 218 -9.97 3.95 10.31
N MET A 219 -10.71 4.97 9.87
CA MET A 219 -10.50 6.39 10.16
C MET A 219 -11.65 6.91 11.01
N ILE A 220 -11.37 7.77 11.98
CA ILE A 220 -12.36 8.59 12.69
C ILE A 220 -12.14 10.03 12.24
N LEU A 221 -13.22 10.71 11.87
CA LEU A 221 -13.18 12.05 11.29
C LEU A 221 -14.01 13.04 12.11
N GLY A 222 -13.54 14.27 12.21
CA GLY A 222 -14.17 15.33 12.98
C GLY A 222 -13.76 16.73 12.52
N MET A 223 -14.56 17.73 12.91
CA MET A 223 -14.32 19.14 12.56
C MET A 223 -13.14 19.76 13.32
N THR A 224 -12.76 19.19 14.46
CA THR A 224 -11.63 19.62 15.28
C THR A 224 -10.84 18.42 15.75
N GLU A 225 -9.54 18.60 16.04
CA GLU A 225 -8.72 17.51 16.56
C GLU A 225 -9.15 17.06 17.96
N ASP A 226 -9.75 17.94 18.76
CA ASP A 226 -10.25 17.62 20.11
C ASP A 226 -11.36 16.57 20.11
N LEU A 227 -12.15 16.50 19.03
CA LEU A 227 -13.21 15.49 18.86
C LEU A 227 -12.66 14.09 18.54
N LEU A 228 -11.35 13.97 18.32
CA LEU A 228 -10.69 12.72 17.92
C LEU A 228 -9.92 12.07 19.07
N LYS A 229 -10.10 12.56 20.30
CA LYS A 229 -9.50 12.01 21.53
C LYS A 229 -10.21 10.73 21.96
N ASP A 230 -10.13 9.68 21.15
CA ASP A 230 -10.75 8.38 21.43
C ASP A 230 -9.84 7.43 22.25
N ASP A 231 -8.64 7.87 22.65
CA ASP A 231 -7.74 7.04 23.45
C ASP A 231 -7.51 7.60 24.86
N PRO A 232 -7.95 6.92 25.92
CA PRO A 232 -7.64 7.30 27.30
C PRO A 232 -6.15 7.19 27.66
N PHE A 233 -5.30 6.68 26.76
CA PHE A 233 -3.84 6.58 26.93
C PHE A 233 -3.05 7.60 26.08
N GLU A 234 -3.68 8.39 25.20
CA GLU A 234 -2.99 9.53 24.58
C GLU A 234 -2.94 10.69 25.58
N SER A 235 -1.81 10.82 26.29
CA SER A 235 -1.57 12.01 27.12
C SER A 235 -1.30 13.23 26.22
N ASP A 236 -1.83 14.39 26.58
CA ASP A 236 -1.67 15.65 25.82
C ASP A 236 -0.18 16.02 25.56
N GLN A 237 0.77 15.42 26.32
CA GLN A 237 2.21 15.60 26.14
C GLN A 237 2.78 14.96 24.86
N ASP A 238 2.18 13.89 24.34
CA ASP A 238 2.65 13.25 23.10
C ASP A 238 2.22 14.01 21.83
N LEU A 239 1.19 14.85 21.95
CA LEU A 239 0.74 15.74 20.88
C LEU A 239 1.72 16.92 20.74
N GLU A 240 2.01 17.67 21.80
CA GLU A 240 2.88 18.86 21.74
C GLU A 240 4.32 18.54 21.29
N ALA A 241 4.86 17.38 21.67
CA ALA A 241 6.21 16.96 21.26
C ALA A 241 6.32 16.64 19.75
N ARG A 242 5.19 16.35 19.07
CA ARG A 242 5.14 16.06 17.62
C ARG A 242 4.99 17.32 16.75
N PHE A 243 4.67 18.47 17.34
CA PHE A 243 4.40 19.74 16.62
C PHE A 243 5.52 20.78 16.72
N SER A 244 6.69 20.42 17.26
CA SER A 244 7.87 21.31 17.24
C SER A 244 8.78 21.03 16.04
N ASP A 245 8.94 22.06 15.20
CA ASP A 245 9.82 22.22 14.01
C ASP A 245 9.28 21.59 12.70
N GLU A 246 9.15 22.27 11.55
CA GLU A 246 9.73 23.50 10.99
C GLU A 246 8.83 24.04 9.84
N ASP A 247 8.78 25.37 9.69
CA ASP A 247 8.49 26.20 8.50
C ASP A 247 7.34 25.86 7.52
N VAL A 248 6.22 26.58 7.69
CA VAL A 248 5.26 26.85 6.61
C VAL A 248 5.76 28.09 5.85
N ASP A 249 6.64 27.86 4.87
CA ASP A 249 6.79 28.81 3.77
C ASP A 249 5.76 28.46 2.69
N GLU A 250 5.00 29.45 2.23
CA GLU A 250 4.21 29.36 1.00
C GLU A 250 5.16 29.10 -0.17
N ILE A 251 5.17 27.85 -0.67
CA ILE A 251 5.94 27.48 -1.86
C ILE A 251 4.99 27.53 -3.07
N ASP A 252 5.28 28.48 -3.96
CA ASP A 252 4.88 28.44 -5.37
C ASP A 252 5.40 27.13 -5.99
N PRO A 253 4.52 26.24 -6.51
CA PRO A 253 4.91 24.90 -6.99
C PRO A 253 5.94 24.91 -8.13
N GLU A 254 6.22 26.06 -8.76
CA GLU A 254 7.26 26.19 -9.80
C GLU A 254 8.69 26.45 -9.25
N GLU A 255 8.89 26.89 -8.00
CA GLU A 255 10.23 27.27 -7.48
C GLU A 255 11.02 26.12 -6.81
N GLU A 256 10.36 25.01 -6.45
CA GLU A 256 10.96 23.91 -5.68
C GLU A 256 11.95 23.05 -6.50
N ILE A 257 11.91 23.14 -7.84
CA ILE A 257 12.81 22.39 -8.74
C ILE A 257 14.24 22.97 -8.75
N ARG A 258 14.47 24.20 -8.28
CA ARG A 258 15.79 24.86 -8.35
C ARG A 258 16.64 24.79 -7.07
N ARG A 259 16.10 24.33 -5.93
CA ARG A 259 16.82 24.40 -4.63
C ARG A 259 17.65 23.16 -4.25
N PHE A 260 17.74 22.14 -5.11
CA PHE A 260 18.48 20.90 -4.82
C PHE A 260 20.02 20.98 -4.90
N GLN A 261 20.61 22.16 -5.01
CA GLN A 261 22.06 22.34 -4.90
C GLN A 261 22.37 23.61 -4.09
N ILE A 262 22.60 23.47 -2.77
CA ILE A 262 23.69 24.11 -2.02
C ILE A 262 23.53 23.86 -0.50
N SER A 263 24.65 23.49 0.11
CA SER A 263 25.06 23.69 1.50
C SER A 263 24.81 22.58 2.53
N ALA A 264 25.83 21.73 2.62
CA ALA A 264 26.27 21.10 3.84
C ALA A 264 26.70 22.13 4.93
N ASN A 265 26.72 21.63 6.17
CA ASN A 265 27.28 22.19 7.40
C ASN A 265 26.47 23.27 8.14
N ARG A 266 25.97 22.91 9.34
CA ARG A 266 26.19 23.72 10.55
C ARG A 266 26.03 22.89 11.84
N ARG A 267 26.99 23.12 12.73
CA ARG A 267 27.16 22.51 14.05
C ARG A 267 26.14 23.09 15.04
N LYS A 268 25.62 22.22 15.91
CA LYS A 268 24.76 22.56 17.06
C LYS A 268 25.49 23.50 18.04
N ARG A 269 24.91 24.67 18.31
CA ARG A 269 25.18 25.47 19.52
C ARG A 269 23.87 25.63 20.29
N LYS A 270 23.96 25.55 21.63
CA LYS A 270 22.83 25.74 22.56
C LYS A 270 22.40 27.22 22.55
N ALA A 271 21.11 27.47 22.35
CA ALA A 271 20.52 28.79 22.38
C ALA A 271 20.52 29.38 23.79
N THR A 272 20.67 30.70 23.89
CA THR A 272 20.65 31.46 25.14
C THR A 272 19.24 31.87 25.53
N GLU A 273 19.03 32.18 26.81
CA GLU A 273 17.73 32.54 27.39
C GLU A 273 17.10 33.79 26.73
N ALA A 274 17.93 34.69 26.19
CA ALA A 274 17.49 35.84 25.41
C ALA A 274 16.93 35.47 24.03
N GLU A 275 17.49 34.45 23.37
CA GLU A 275 16.98 33.95 22.09
C GLU A 275 15.65 33.22 22.26
N LEU A 276 15.45 32.52 23.39
CA LEU A 276 14.17 31.89 23.73
C LEU A 276 13.07 32.95 24.02
N ALA A 277 13.43 34.05 24.70
CA ALA A 277 12.50 35.16 24.94
C ALA A 277 12.13 35.90 23.64
N GLU A 278 13.10 36.09 22.73
CA GLU A 278 12.84 36.67 21.41
C GLU A 278 11.97 35.75 20.53
N LEU A 279 12.17 34.43 20.60
CA LEU A 279 11.32 33.45 19.92
C LEU A 279 9.88 33.47 20.47
N ALA A 280 9.72 33.59 21.79
CA ALA A 280 8.41 33.68 22.43
C ALA A 280 7.67 34.97 22.04
N ALA A 281 8.38 36.11 21.99
CA ALA A 281 7.82 37.37 21.53
C ALA A 281 7.43 37.35 20.04
N LYS A 282 8.26 36.73 19.18
CA LYS A 282 7.93 36.52 17.75
C LYS A 282 6.74 35.58 17.57
N ARG A 283 6.59 34.55 18.42
CA ARG A 283 5.42 33.65 18.44
C ARG A 283 4.14 34.38 18.82
N GLN A 284 4.15 35.17 19.89
CA GLN A 284 2.99 35.98 20.28
C GLN A 284 2.60 37.01 19.21
N ALA A 285 3.58 37.66 18.56
CA ALA A 285 3.32 38.58 17.46
C ALA A 285 2.73 37.86 16.22
N LYS A 286 3.13 36.60 15.96
CA LYS A 286 2.62 35.77 14.87
C LYS A 286 1.22 35.24 15.16
N GLU A 287 0.89 34.90 16.40
CA GLU A 287 -0.47 34.55 16.84
C GLU A 287 -1.43 35.73 16.74
N MET A 288 -1.01 36.93 17.16
CA MET A 288 -1.83 38.14 17.02
C MET A 288 -2.05 38.53 15.55
N ARG A 289 -1.10 38.24 14.66
CA ARG A 289 -1.30 38.40 13.19
C ARG A 289 -2.25 37.33 12.61
N ARG A 290 -2.15 36.07 13.05
CA ARG A 290 -3.06 34.99 12.64
C ARG A 290 -4.51 35.21 13.09
N ALA A 291 -4.73 35.90 14.21
CA ALA A 291 -6.07 36.29 14.67
C ALA A 291 -6.69 37.45 13.84
N ALA A 292 -5.89 38.14 13.02
CA ALA A 292 -6.31 39.29 12.22
C ALA A 292 -6.47 39.00 10.71
N GLU A 293 -5.97 37.85 10.23
CA GLU A 293 -6.14 37.42 8.84
C GLU A 293 -7.39 36.53 8.71
N PRO A 294 -8.26 36.75 7.71
CA PRO A 294 -9.38 35.85 7.46
C PRO A 294 -8.84 34.45 7.17
N VAL A 295 -9.30 33.47 7.94
CA VAL A 295 -8.95 32.06 7.76
C VAL A 295 -9.14 31.69 6.28
N PRO A 296 -8.09 31.24 5.58
CA PRO A 296 -8.17 30.86 4.19
C PRO A 296 -9.37 29.94 3.93
N GLU A 297 -10.13 30.21 2.86
CA GLU A 297 -11.42 29.56 2.60
C GLU A 297 -11.33 28.01 2.59
N PHE A 298 -10.18 27.44 2.19
CA PHE A 298 -9.95 26.00 2.22
C PHE A 298 -9.89 25.40 3.63
N LEU A 299 -9.45 26.16 4.64
CA LEU A 299 -9.44 25.70 6.04
C LEU A 299 -10.84 25.67 6.64
N GLN A 300 -11.82 26.36 6.04
CA GLN A 300 -13.22 26.31 6.48
C GLN A 300 -13.90 24.97 6.14
N ARG A 301 -13.29 24.18 5.25
CA ARG A 301 -13.76 22.87 4.78
C ARG A 301 -12.80 21.74 5.16
N ARG A 302 -11.97 21.97 6.18
CA ARG A 302 -11.03 20.99 6.69
C ARG A 302 -11.72 20.02 7.64
N VAL A 303 -11.48 18.74 7.44
CA VAL A 303 -11.88 17.65 8.34
C VAL A 303 -10.63 16.96 8.84
N TYR A 304 -10.47 16.89 10.15
CA TYR A 304 -9.34 16.21 10.78
C TYR A 304 -9.67 14.73 10.93
N PHE A 305 -8.63 13.88 10.93
CA PHE A 305 -8.82 12.47 11.21
C PHE A 305 -7.71 11.86 12.07
N ARG A 306 -8.08 10.76 12.73
CA ARG A 306 -7.16 9.74 13.25
C ARG A 306 -7.42 8.45 12.48
N LEU A 307 -6.39 7.69 12.17
CA LEU A 307 -6.51 6.39 11.51
C LEU A 307 -5.75 5.30 12.26
N ARG A 308 -6.29 4.09 12.25
CA ARG A 308 -5.60 2.86 12.58
C ARG A 308 -5.62 1.94 11.38
N SER A 309 -4.50 1.26 11.15
CA SER A 309 -4.25 0.50 9.93
C SER A 309 -3.60 -0.83 10.20
N ARG A 310 -3.68 -1.72 9.22
CA ARG A 310 -2.88 -2.94 9.14
C ARG A 310 -2.31 -3.11 7.73
N LEU A 311 -1.19 -3.81 7.63
CA LEU A 311 -0.64 -4.23 6.35
C LEU A 311 -1.53 -5.30 5.72
N THR A 312 -2.04 -5.05 4.51
CA THR A 312 -2.94 -5.97 3.80
C THR A 312 -2.31 -7.34 3.55
N ALA A 313 -0.99 -7.40 3.35
CA ALA A 313 -0.27 -8.63 3.02
C ALA A 313 -0.02 -9.57 4.21
N VAL A 314 0.13 -9.02 5.44
CA VAL A 314 0.58 -9.78 6.62
C VAL A 314 -0.41 -9.70 7.78
N GLY A 315 -1.28 -8.68 7.78
CA GLY A 315 -2.20 -8.36 8.88
C GLY A 315 -1.52 -7.65 10.06
N ASP A 316 -0.27 -7.22 9.90
CA ASP A 316 0.47 -6.51 10.95
C ASP A 316 -0.16 -5.13 11.20
N ILE A 317 -0.59 -4.92 12.45
CA ILE A 317 -1.32 -3.73 12.90
C ILE A 317 -0.33 -2.62 13.24
N ASN A 318 -0.64 -1.39 12.82
CA ASN A 318 0.09 -0.20 13.25
C ASN A 318 -0.27 0.09 14.71
N PRO A 319 0.70 0.02 15.64
CA PRO A 319 0.41 0.21 17.06
C PRO A 319 0.07 1.66 17.42
N ALA A 320 0.44 2.65 16.60
CA ALA A 320 0.17 4.06 16.89
C ALA A 320 -0.89 4.61 15.92
N PRO A 321 -1.95 5.28 16.42
CA PRO A 321 -2.87 5.98 15.54
C PRO A 321 -2.15 7.12 14.83
N GLU A 322 -2.50 7.31 13.57
CA GLU A 322 -1.89 8.29 12.69
C GLU A 322 -2.84 9.43 12.40
N ALA A 323 -2.30 10.64 12.35
CA ALA A 323 -3.06 11.87 12.24
C ALA A 323 -2.97 12.45 10.84
N GLY A 324 -4.02 13.18 10.47
CA GLY A 324 -4.05 13.92 9.23
C GLY A 324 -5.30 14.76 9.06
N HIS A 325 -5.50 15.26 7.86
CA HIS A 325 -6.68 16.03 7.49
C HIS A 325 -7.08 15.83 6.02
N LEU A 326 -8.35 16.11 5.74
CA LEU A 326 -8.96 16.22 4.43
C LEU A 326 -9.36 17.67 4.21
N ASP A 327 -8.94 18.24 3.09
CA ASP A 327 -9.36 19.57 2.64
C ASP A 327 -10.34 19.41 1.48
N PHE A 328 -11.64 19.59 1.76
CA PHE A 328 -12.68 19.52 0.73
C PHE A 328 -12.67 20.78 -0.14
N ARG A 329 -12.81 20.57 -1.46
CA ARG A 329 -12.72 21.67 -2.43
C ARG A 329 -13.96 22.55 -2.47
N SER A 330 -15.10 22.00 -2.08
CA SER A 330 -16.41 22.63 -2.16
C SER A 330 -17.34 22.05 -1.10
N ASP A 331 -18.42 22.78 -0.79
CA ASP A 331 -19.36 22.38 0.25
C ASP A 331 -20.10 21.07 -0.09
N ASP A 332 -20.18 20.71 -1.38
CA ASP A 332 -20.76 19.44 -1.85
C ASP A 332 -19.92 18.20 -1.52
N CYS A 333 -18.70 18.38 -1.00
CA CYS A 333 -17.82 17.34 -0.51
C CYS A 333 -17.54 16.22 -1.54
N VAL A 334 -17.58 16.56 -2.84
CA VAL A 334 -17.39 15.58 -3.92
C VAL A 334 -15.92 15.31 -4.25
N GLU A 335 -15.03 16.22 -3.86
CA GLU A 335 -13.58 16.10 -4.02
C GLU A 335 -12.84 16.65 -2.79
N PHE A 336 -11.72 16.01 -2.44
CA PHE A 336 -10.81 16.51 -1.41
C PHE A 336 -9.34 16.18 -1.71
N SER A 337 -8.45 16.93 -1.06
CA SER A 337 -7.04 16.58 -0.89
C SER A 337 -6.80 16.14 0.54
N GLY A 338 -6.24 14.96 0.75
CA GLY A 338 -5.91 14.42 2.06
C GLY A 338 -4.41 14.43 2.31
N ARG A 339 -4.03 14.60 3.58
CA ARG A 339 -2.64 14.48 4.04
C ARG A 339 -2.58 13.65 5.29
N VAL A 340 -1.79 12.58 5.27
CA VAL A 340 -1.40 11.82 6.47
C VAL A 340 -0.02 12.29 6.91
N TYR A 341 0.13 12.75 8.15
CA TYR A 341 1.40 13.30 8.62
C TYR A 341 2.51 12.25 8.74
N LEU A 342 2.13 11.05 9.16
CA LEU A 342 2.97 9.86 9.17
C LEU A 342 2.06 8.71 8.79
N LEU A 343 2.36 8.03 7.69
CA LEU A 343 1.70 6.81 7.29
C LEU A 343 2.74 5.69 7.35
N SER A 344 2.66 4.85 8.37
CA SER A 344 3.66 3.83 8.66
C SER A 344 3.89 2.96 7.44
N TRP A 345 5.13 2.48 7.29
CA TRP A 345 5.60 1.74 6.10
C TRP A 345 5.64 2.50 4.77
N ILE A 346 5.02 3.67 4.67
CA ILE A 346 5.06 4.51 3.45
C ILE A 346 5.98 5.71 3.67
N GLY A 347 5.68 6.57 4.65
CA GLY A 347 6.50 7.75 4.89
C GLY A 347 5.82 8.87 5.65
N LYS A 348 6.45 10.04 5.64
CA LYS A 348 5.94 11.27 6.25
C LYS A 348 5.23 12.11 5.20
N ASN A 349 4.19 12.83 5.62
CA ASN A 349 3.46 13.80 4.80
C ASN A 349 2.92 13.21 3.49
N VAL A 350 2.32 12.03 3.57
CA VAL A 350 1.77 11.32 2.41
C VAL A 350 0.51 12.02 1.94
N TRP A 351 0.48 12.38 0.65
CA TRP A 351 -0.67 13.04 0.05
C TRP A 351 -1.56 12.05 -0.69
N PHE A 352 -2.86 12.29 -0.63
CA PHE A 352 -3.83 11.54 -1.41
C PHE A 352 -4.98 12.45 -1.85
N ARG A 353 -5.76 11.99 -2.83
CA ARG A 353 -6.96 12.67 -3.31
C ARG A 353 -8.13 11.71 -3.29
N GLY A 354 -9.31 12.22 -3.01
CA GLY A 354 -10.55 11.45 -3.08
C GLY A 354 -11.57 12.09 -4.01
N HIS A 355 -12.26 11.23 -4.77
CA HIS A 355 -13.34 11.62 -5.66
C HIS A 355 -14.58 10.80 -5.32
N LYS A 356 -15.69 11.47 -5.00
CA LYS A 356 -16.93 10.82 -4.60
C LYS A 356 -17.59 10.12 -5.79
N VAL A 357 -18.01 8.88 -5.60
CA VAL A 357 -18.67 8.06 -6.64
C VAL A 357 -20.05 7.55 -6.22
N SER A 358 -20.44 7.78 -4.97
CA SER A 358 -21.75 7.40 -4.42
C SER A 358 -22.01 8.16 -3.11
N ASP A 359 -23.26 8.56 -2.86
CA ASP A 359 -23.70 9.05 -1.54
C ASP A 359 -23.89 7.93 -0.52
N THR A 360 -24.03 6.68 -0.98
CA THR A 360 -24.17 5.51 -0.12
C THR A 360 -22.80 4.84 0.02
N PRO A 361 -22.22 4.80 1.22
CA PRO A 361 -20.98 4.07 1.47
C PRO A 361 -21.22 2.56 1.33
N ARG A 362 -20.19 1.82 0.90
CA ARG A 362 -20.29 0.41 0.52
C ARG A 362 -19.63 -0.55 1.49
N VAL A 363 -18.54 -0.13 2.12
CA VAL A 363 -17.78 -0.94 3.08
C VAL A 363 -17.95 -0.33 4.46
N GLU A 364 -18.53 -1.09 5.38
CA GLU A 364 -18.67 -0.67 6.79
C GLU A 364 -17.30 -0.72 7.48
N PRO A 365 -16.91 0.31 8.24
CA PRO A 365 -15.66 0.32 8.98
C PRO A 365 -15.64 -0.77 10.05
N GLU A 366 -14.49 -1.41 10.21
CA GLU A 366 -14.27 -2.29 11.35
C GLU A 366 -14.23 -1.47 12.64
N ASP A 367 -14.63 -2.12 13.73
CA ASP A 367 -14.55 -1.54 15.06
C ASP A 367 -13.12 -1.06 15.33
N TRP A 368 -12.98 0.18 15.83
CA TRP A 368 -11.68 0.79 16.12
C TRP A 368 -10.81 -0.07 17.05
N SER A 369 -11.44 -0.87 17.94
CA SER A 369 -10.78 -1.80 18.84
C SER A 369 -10.22 -3.06 18.16
N SER A 370 -10.58 -3.35 16.90
CA SER A 370 -9.98 -4.44 16.11
C SER A 370 -8.51 -4.18 15.79
N PHE A 371 -8.04 -2.94 16.01
CA PHE A 371 -6.66 -2.51 15.90
C PHE A 371 -6.06 -2.23 17.30
N PRO A 372 -5.76 -3.27 18.11
CA PRO A 372 -5.27 -3.08 19.46
C PRO A 372 -3.87 -2.43 19.46
N ILE A 373 -3.68 -1.47 20.36
CA ILE A 373 -2.34 -0.94 20.67
C ILE A 373 -1.54 -2.08 21.30
N LYS A 374 -0.46 -2.50 20.64
CA LYS A 374 0.54 -3.33 21.31
C LYS A 374 1.33 -2.44 22.29
N SER A 375 0.93 -2.45 23.56
CA SER A 375 1.72 -1.86 24.64
C SER A 375 3.09 -2.56 24.71
N GLY A 376 4.12 -1.97 24.11
CA GLY A 376 5.49 -2.49 24.21
C GLY A 376 6.43 -2.29 23.02
N PHE A 377 6.00 -1.72 21.89
CA PHE A 377 6.91 -1.46 20.78
C PHE A 377 7.69 -0.15 20.98
N LYS A 378 8.97 -0.26 21.37
CA LYS A 378 9.94 0.83 21.21
C LYS A 378 10.15 1.06 19.72
N TYR A 379 9.95 2.30 19.25
CA TYR A 379 10.36 2.73 17.91
C TYR A 379 11.83 2.35 17.67
N ILE A 380 12.08 1.41 16.77
CA ILE A 380 13.40 1.27 16.18
C ILE A 380 13.40 2.22 14.98
N GLN A 381 13.94 3.42 15.19
CA GLN A 381 14.45 4.23 14.08
C GLN A 381 15.56 3.41 13.44
N SER A 382 15.27 2.73 12.33
CA SER A 382 16.32 2.18 11.48
C SER A 382 16.91 3.33 10.68
N ASP A 383 18.08 3.79 11.11
CA ASP A 383 19.02 4.56 10.27
C ASP A 383 19.32 3.76 9.01
N VAL A 384 18.61 4.05 7.91
CA VAL A 384 19.05 3.67 6.57
C VAL A 384 19.81 4.85 5.99
N LYS A 385 21.05 5.01 6.47
CA LYS A 385 22.12 5.65 5.71
C LYS A 385 23.33 4.75 5.76
N ASN A 386 23.79 4.39 4.56
CA ASN A 386 24.99 3.62 4.23
C ASN A 386 24.86 2.10 4.31
N LEU A 387 24.57 1.49 3.16
CA LEU A 387 25.39 0.43 2.54
C LEU A 387 25.07 0.32 1.05
#